data_AF-A0A968X0J2-F1
#
_entry.id   AF-A0A968X0J2-F1
#
_cell.length_a   1.000
_cell.length_b   1.000
_cell.length_c   1.000
_cell.angle_alpha   90.00
_cell.angle_beta   90.00
_cell.angle_gamma   90.00
#
_symmetry.space_group_name_H-M   'P 1'
#
loop_
_entity.id
_entity.type
_entity.pdbx_description
1 polymer ?
#
loop_
_entity_poly.entity_id
_entity_poly.type
_entity_poly.pdbx_seq_one_letter_code
_entity_poly.pdbx_strand_id
1 'polypeptide(L)'
;TVFMPGDRRVEIRDARGKIAGIHLNLDARVILPQQKGAKQPDPADVERRRAFIVKTLKELEKWKFDQKNAPTIHISAEGDLGDFSTLSATLTLQIKNMKYNGHQLNEVAATAEKVGDVVTINQLTAKDASGSFDGHIDYNLRDREGRFDISSSLEIPKCSVLGSAFQLSNKPRCVESKSSKPKATFNWMMRIS
;
A
#
# COMPACT_ATOMS: atom_id res chain seq x y z
N THR A 1 -5.65 -5.29 -22.34
CA THR A 1 -5.13 -5.02 -23.70
C THR A 1 -4.07 -3.94 -23.65
N VAL A 2 -3.08 -3.99 -24.54
CA VAL A 2 -2.02 -2.97 -24.65
C VAL A 2 -2.13 -2.30 -26.02
N PHE A 3 -2.11 -0.97 -26.04
CA PHE A 3 -2.16 -0.13 -27.23
C PHE A 3 -0.94 0.79 -27.25
N MET A 4 -0.46 1.11 -28.44
CA MET A 4 0.59 2.11 -28.66
C MET A 4 0.09 3.15 -29.68
N PRO A 5 -0.71 4.15 -29.26
CA PRO A 5 -1.29 5.14 -30.18
C PRO A 5 -0.28 6.18 -30.73
N GLY A 6 1.02 6.00 -30.47
CA GLY A 6 2.12 6.77 -31.03
C GLY A 6 3.47 6.23 -30.54
N ASP A 7 4.57 6.81 -31.01
CA ASP A 7 5.93 6.23 -30.85
C ASP A 7 6.38 5.99 -29.40
N ARG A 8 5.83 6.77 -28.46
CA ARG A 8 6.17 6.67 -27.03
C ARG A 8 4.97 6.56 -26.12
N ARG A 9 3.73 6.58 -26.64
CA ARG A 9 2.54 6.50 -25.80
C ARG A 9 2.13 5.05 -25.68
N VAL A 10 2.05 4.56 -24.45
CA VAL A 10 1.55 3.22 -24.14
C VAL A 10 0.27 3.38 -23.34
N GLU A 11 -0.75 2.67 -23.77
CA GLU A 11 -2.02 2.60 -23.08
C GLU A 11 -2.36 1.15 -22.76
N ILE A 12 -2.53 0.85 -21.48
CA ILE A 12 -2.98 -0.44 -20.97
C ILE A 12 -4.42 -0.24 -20.53
N ARG A 13 -5.34 -1.04 -21.06
CA ARG A 13 -6.74 -1.03 -20.67
C ARG A 13 -7.17 -2.39 -20.18
N ASP A 14 -7.85 -2.45 -19.04
CA ASP A 14 -8.43 -3.67 -18.48
C ASP A 14 -7.42 -4.83 -18.45
N ALA A 15 -6.18 -4.56 -18.04
CA ALA A 15 -5.20 -5.62 -17.83
C ALA A 15 -5.52 -6.35 -16.54
N ARG A 16 -5.77 -7.65 -16.65
CA ARG A 16 -6.16 -8.50 -15.52
C ARG A 16 -5.05 -9.49 -15.17
N GLY A 17 -4.84 -9.71 -13.88
CA GLY A 17 -3.87 -10.66 -13.37
C GLY A 17 -4.30 -11.26 -12.03
N LYS A 18 -3.54 -12.25 -11.56
CA LYS A 18 -3.73 -12.86 -10.25
C LYS A 18 -2.39 -13.03 -9.56
N ILE A 19 -2.27 -12.52 -8.33
CA ILE A 19 -1.07 -12.68 -7.49
C ILE A 19 -1.53 -13.09 -6.10
N ALA A 20 -0.99 -14.19 -5.57
CA ALA A 20 -1.29 -14.69 -4.22
C ALA A 20 -2.81 -14.79 -3.89
N GLY A 21 -3.63 -15.13 -4.88
CA GLY A 21 -5.09 -15.22 -4.70
C GLY A 21 -5.86 -13.90 -4.87
N ILE A 22 -5.16 -12.77 -5.07
CA ILE A 22 -5.73 -11.44 -5.28
C ILE A 22 -5.88 -11.19 -6.78
N HIS A 23 -7.04 -10.71 -7.22
CA HIS A 23 -7.26 -10.25 -8.58
C HIS A 23 -6.72 -8.82 -8.74
N LEU A 24 -6.00 -8.58 -9.82
CA LEU A 24 -5.42 -7.29 -10.15
C LEU A 24 -6.04 -6.78 -11.44
N ASN A 25 -6.56 -5.55 -11.40
CA ASN A 25 -7.02 -4.81 -12.56
C ASN A 25 -6.13 -3.58 -12.72
N LEU A 26 -5.57 -3.41 -13.92
CA LEU A 26 -4.65 -2.34 -14.25
C LEU A 26 -5.13 -1.59 -15.49
N ASP A 27 -5.20 -0.28 -15.35
CA ASP A 27 -5.33 0.68 -16.44
C ASP A 27 -4.14 1.64 -16.37
N ALA A 28 -3.51 1.92 -17.51
CA ALA A 28 -2.37 2.82 -17.54
C ALA A 28 -2.32 3.63 -18.83
N ARG A 29 -1.93 4.90 -18.74
CA ARG A 29 -1.65 5.76 -19.88
C ARG A 29 -0.33 6.50 -19.68
N VAL A 30 0.74 5.93 -20.23
CA VAL A 30 2.10 6.40 -19.95
C VAL A 30 2.84 6.84 -21.20
N ILE A 31 3.78 7.76 -21.03
CA ILE A 31 4.76 8.14 -22.05
C ILE A 31 6.09 7.44 -21.69
N LEU A 32 6.64 6.69 -22.63
CA LEU A 32 7.94 6.02 -22.48
C LEU A 32 9.08 7.04 -22.51
N PRO A 33 10.15 6.82 -21.73
CA PRO A 33 11.33 7.68 -21.78
C PRO A 33 11.94 7.67 -23.18
N GLN A 34 12.54 8.80 -23.57
CA GLN A 34 13.35 8.88 -24.78
C GLN A 34 14.49 7.86 -24.68
N GLN A 35 14.67 7.02 -25.71
CA GLN A 35 15.79 6.09 -25.78
C GLN A 35 17.10 6.84 -26.10
N LYS A 36 17.59 7.66 -25.16
CA LYS A 36 18.97 8.16 -25.22
C LYS A 36 19.85 7.20 -24.43
N GLY A 37 20.53 6.31 -25.15
CA GLY A 37 21.52 5.37 -24.62
C GLY A 37 21.10 4.75 -23.30
N ALA A 38 20.15 3.80 -23.34
CA ALA A 38 19.58 3.17 -22.16
C ALA A 38 20.67 2.80 -21.15
N LYS A 39 20.82 3.63 -20.11
CA LYS A 39 21.75 3.36 -19.03
C LYS A 39 21.23 2.08 -18.39
N GLN A 40 22.02 1.01 -18.43
CA GLN A 40 21.62 -0.21 -17.73
C GLN A 40 21.30 0.18 -16.29
N PRO A 41 20.16 -0.28 -15.74
CA PRO A 41 19.81 0.03 -14.37
C PRO A 41 20.94 -0.46 -13.47
N ASP A 42 21.33 0.38 -12.51
CA ASP A 42 22.36 0.04 -11.53
C ASP A 42 21.99 -1.32 -10.89
N PRO A 43 22.89 -2.33 -10.91
CA PRO A 43 22.64 -3.61 -10.28
C PRO A 43 22.13 -3.49 -8.83
N ALA A 44 22.63 -2.51 -8.06
CA ALA A 44 22.17 -2.27 -6.71
C ALA A 44 20.70 -1.84 -6.64
N ASP A 45 20.24 -1.02 -7.59
CA ASP A 45 18.84 -0.61 -7.68
C ASP A 45 17.94 -1.78 -8.11
N VAL A 46 18.42 -2.64 -9.00
CA VAL A 46 17.71 -3.86 -9.40
C VAL A 46 17.56 -4.81 -8.20
N GLU A 47 18.63 -5.01 -7.42
CA GLU A 47 18.59 -5.84 -6.21
C GLU A 47 17.65 -5.28 -5.15
N ARG A 48 17.70 -3.97 -4.88
CA ARG A 48 16.77 -3.30 -3.94
C ARG A 48 15.32 -3.48 -4.35
N ARG A 49 15.01 -3.26 -5.64
CA ARG A 49 13.66 -3.45 -6.18
C ARG A 49 13.21 -4.90 -6.03
N ARG A 50 14.07 -5.86 -6.36
CA ARG A 50 13.78 -7.29 -6.19
C ARG A 50 13.54 -7.65 -4.72
N ALA A 51 14.39 -7.19 -3.81
CA ALA A 51 14.24 -7.43 -2.38
C ALA A 51 12.93 -6.87 -1.85
N PHE A 52 12.54 -5.67 -2.29
CA PHE A 52 11.24 -5.08 -1.95
C PHE A 52 10.07 -5.92 -2.46
N ILE A 53 10.08 -6.33 -3.74
CA ILE A 53 9.03 -7.18 -4.33
C ILE A 53 8.91 -8.49 -3.55
N VAL A 54 10.03 -9.17 -3.29
CA VAL A 54 10.04 -10.45 -2.54
C VAL A 54 9.50 -10.26 -1.12
N LYS A 55 9.88 -9.18 -0.43
CA LYS A 55 9.35 -8.86 0.90
C LYS A 55 7.84 -8.65 0.85
N THR A 56 7.35 -7.86 -0.10
CA THR A 56 5.91 -7.59 -0.27
C THR A 56 5.14 -8.87 -0.58
N LEU A 57 5.64 -9.71 -1.49
CA LEU A 57 5.01 -11.00 -1.81
C LEU A 57 4.92 -11.91 -0.59
N LYS A 58 6.01 -12.03 0.20
CA LYS A 58 6.01 -12.81 1.44
C LYS A 58 5.01 -12.32 2.48
N GLU A 59 4.76 -11.01 2.55
CA GLU A 59 3.73 -10.47 3.45
C GLU A 59 2.32 -10.78 2.93
N LEU A 60 2.08 -10.64 1.62
CA LEU A 60 0.79 -10.96 1.00
C LEU A 60 0.44 -12.45 1.12
N GLU A 61 1.42 -13.35 1.07
CA GLU A 61 1.22 -14.80 1.25
C GLU A 61 0.69 -15.17 2.65
N LYS A 62 0.86 -14.31 3.66
CA LYS A 62 0.31 -14.53 5.00
C LYS A 62 -1.20 -14.29 5.06
N TRP A 63 -1.76 -13.62 4.05
CA TRP A 63 -3.16 -13.24 4.04
C TRP A 63 -3.96 -14.39 3.45
N LYS A 64 -4.98 -14.85 4.19
CA LYS A 64 -5.88 -15.91 3.72
C LYS A 64 -7.22 -15.29 3.39
N PHE A 65 -7.58 -15.38 2.11
CA PHE A 65 -8.85 -14.88 1.59
C PHE A 65 -9.85 -16.02 1.41
N ASP A 66 -11.13 -15.69 1.52
CA ASP A 66 -12.17 -16.55 1.02
C ASP A 66 -12.06 -16.65 -0.51
N GLN A 67 -11.83 -17.85 -1.04
CA GLN A 67 -11.68 -18.06 -2.48
C GLN A 67 -12.94 -17.69 -3.28
N LYS A 68 -14.11 -17.72 -2.64
CA LYS A 68 -15.38 -17.29 -3.27
C LYS A 68 -15.47 -15.78 -3.41
N ASN A 69 -14.73 -15.05 -2.57
CA ASN A 69 -14.73 -13.59 -2.49
C ASN A 69 -13.29 -13.06 -2.58
N ALA A 70 -12.56 -13.51 -3.61
CA ALA A 70 -11.18 -13.09 -3.83
C ALA A 70 -11.09 -11.55 -3.94
N PRO A 71 -10.18 -10.90 -3.19
CA PRO A 71 -10.06 -9.45 -3.23
C PRO A 71 -9.62 -8.99 -4.61
N THR A 72 -10.09 -7.80 -4.99
CA THR A 72 -9.65 -7.13 -6.21
C THR A 72 -8.91 -5.86 -5.85
N ILE A 73 -7.71 -5.69 -6.41
CA ILE A 73 -6.96 -4.45 -6.41
C ILE A 73 -7.13 -3.80 -7.77
N HIS A 74 -7.61 -2.56 -7.78
CA HIS A 74 -7.63 -1.73 -8.97
C HIS A 74 -6.50 -0.72 -8.91
N ILE A 75 -5.73 -0.63 -9.99
CA ILE A 75 -4.62 0.31 -10.14
C ILE A 75 -4.86 1.11 -11.41
N SER A 76 -4.80 2.44 -11.31
CA SER A 76 -4.70 3.33 -12.46
C SER A 76 -3.39 4.09 -12.40
N ALA A 77 -2.75 4.35 -13.55
CA ALA A 77 -1.55 5.17 -13.61
C ALA A 77 -1.47 6.00 -14.89
N GLU A 78 -0.99 7.23 -14.81
CA GLU A 78 -0.77 8.09 -15.96
C GLU A 78 0.44 9.00 -15.79
N GLY A 79 1.08 9.39 -16.89
CA GLY A 79 2.20 10.36 -16.88
C GLY A 79 3.39 9.95 -17.73
N ASP A 80 4.51 10.67 -17.60
CA ASP A 80 5.75 10.40 -18.31
C ASP A 80 6.70 9.55 -17.45
N LEU A 81 7.09 8.38 -17.93
CA LEU A 81 8.06 7.51 -17.27
C LEU A 81 9.50 8.03 -17.39
N GLY A 82 9.74 9.06 -18.22
CA GLY A 82 10.97 9.85 -18.24
C GLY A 82 10.98 10.99 -17.20
N ASP A 83 9.82 11.37 -16.67
CA ASP A 83 9.68 12.39 -15.62
C ASP A 83 8.68 11.92 -14.55
N PHE A 84 9.19 11.22 -13.54
CA PHE A 84 8.40 10.64 -12.46
C PHE A 84 7.60 11.67 -11.64
N SER A 85 7.93 12.96 -11.73
CA SER A 85 7.16 14.04 -11.09
C SER A 85 5.79 14.25 -11.77
N THR A 86 5.64 13.79 -13.01
CA THR A 86 4.38 13.84 -13.76
C THR A 86 3.51 12.61 -13.55
N LEU A 87 4.07 11.55 -12.97
CA LEU A 87 3.33 10.30 -12.76
C LEU A 87 2.26 10.52 -11.69
N SER A 88 1.01 10.22 -12.02
CA SER A 88 -0.06 10.01 -11.07
C SER A 88 -0.46 8.54 -11.06
N ALA A 89 -0.86 8.03 -9.89
CA ALA A 89 -1.39 6.68 -9.78
C ALA A 89 -2.45 6.62 -8.69
N THR A 90 -3.45 5.76 -8.87
CA THR A 90 -4.42 5.45 -7.82
C THR A 90 -4.48 3.96 -7.57
N LEU A 91 -4.80 3.60 -6.35
CA LEU A 91 -5.00 2.24 -5.90
C LEU A 91 -6.28 2.17 -5.07
N THR A 92 -7.11 1.18 -5.35
CA THR A 92 -8.25 0.81 -4.51
C THR A 92 -8.20 -0.67 -4.19
N LEU A 93 -8.39 -1.00 -2.92
CA LEU A 93 -8.47 -2.35 -2.39
C LEU A 93 -9.71 -2.47 -1.52
N GLN A 94 -10.50 -3.51 -1.74
CA GLN A 94 -11.59 -3.91 -0.85
C GLN A 94 -11.55 -5.41 -0.63
N ILE A 95 -11.60 -5.82 0.63
CA ILE A 95 -11.57 -7.21 1.08
C ILE A 95 -12.69 -7.40 2.08
N LYS A 96 -13.45 -8.48 1.90
CA LYS A 96 -14.44 -8.94 2.86
C LYS A 96 -14.00 -10.27 3.45
N ASN A 97 -14.27 -10.47 4.74
CA ASN A 97 -14.05 -11.72 5.46
C ASN A 97 -12.62 -12.27 5.31
N MET A 98 -11.61 -11.43 5.55
CA MET A 98 -10.21 -11.84 5.52
C MET A 98 -9.79 -12.48 6.84
N LYS A 99 -8.93 -13.50 6.77
CA LYS A 99 -8.22 -14.01 7.94
C LYS A 99 -6.75 -13.62 7.91
N TYR A 100 -6.28 -12.96 8.97
CA TYR A 100 -4.89 -12.56 9.13
C TYR A 100 -4.38 -12.99 10.51
N ASN A 101 -3.30 -13.77 10.55
CA ASN A 101 -2.71 -14.30 11.80
C ASN A 101 -3.70 -14.95 12.79
N GLY A 102 -4.77 -15.57 12.27
CA GLY A 102 -5.80 -16.18 13.12
C GLY A 102 -7.00 -15.27 13.43
N HIS A 103 -6.87 -13.96 13.22
CA HIS A 103 -7.93 -12.96 13.39
C HIS A 103 -8.82 -12.86 12.17
N GLN A 104 -10.13 -12.81 12.40
CA GLN A 104 -11.12 -12.60 11.36
C GLN A 104 -11.43 -11.11 11.25
N LEU A 105 -11.05 -10.51 10.12
CA LEU A 105 -11.43 -9.15 9.75
C LEU A 105 -12.62 -9.25 8.81
N ASN A 106 -13.73 -8.62 9.20
CA ASN A 106 -14.97 -8.60 8.43
C ASN A 106 -14.79 -7.77 7.15
N GLU A 107 -14.05 -6.67 7.25
CA GLU A 107 -13.81 -5.75 6.16
C GLU A 107 -12.43 -5.12 6.28
N VAL A 108 -11.72 -5.03 5.16
CA VAL A 108 -10.52 -4.23 4.98
C VAL A 108 -10.67 -3.44 3.69
N ALA A 109 -10.43 -2.14 3.76
CA ALA A 109 -10.43 -1.28 2.59
C ALA A 109 -9.24 -0.34 2.63
N ALA A 110 -8.66 -0.08 1.45
CA ALA A 110 -7.63 0.91 1.29
C ALA A 110 -7.84 1.69 -0.01
N THR A 111 -7.68 3.01 0.05
CA THR A 111 -7.52 3.86 -1.13
C THR A 111 -6.23 4.65 -0.99
N ALA A 112 -5.45 4.67 -2.05
CA ALA A 112 -4.22 5.42 -2.10
C ALA A 112 -4.06 6.11 -3.45
N GLU A 113 -3.38 7.25 -3.44
CA GLU A 113 -2.97 7.95 -4.63
C GLU A 113 -1.52 8.40 -4.53
N LYS A 114 -0.89 8.56 -5.68
CA LYS A 114 0.40 9.22 -5.82
C LYS A 114 0.22 10.34 -6.83
N VAL A 115 0.61 11.55 -6.47
CA VAL A 115 0.63 12.71 -7.36
C VAL A 115 1.97 13.41 -7.21
N GLY A 116 2.76 13.42 -8.28
CA GLY A 116 4.14 13.88 -8.21
C GLY A 116 4.91 13.16 -7.11
N ASP A 117 5.56 13.88 -6.20
CA ASP A 117 6.35 13.24 -5.15
C ASP A 117 5.53 12.86 -3.90
N VAL A 118 4.21 13.08 -3.88
CA VAL A 118 3.38 12.79 -2.70
C VAL A 118 2.60 11.50 -2.91
N VAL A 119 2.67 10.60 -1.93
CA VAL A 119 1.83 9.42 -1.78
C VAL A 119 0.87 9.66 -0.64
N THR A 120 -0.43 9.57 -0.90
CA THR A 120 -1.48 9.71 0.10
C THR A 120 -2.29 8.43 0.17
N ILE A 121 -2.41 7.87 1.37
CA ILE A 121 -3.36 6.80 1.70
C ILE A 121 -4.57 7.50 2.33
N ASN A 122 -5.56 7.79 1.50
CA ASN A 122 -6.78 8.55 1.84
C ASN A 122 -7.70 7.78 2.79
N GLN A 123 -7.73 6.46 2.67
CA GLN A 123 -8.49 5.60 3.54
C GLN A 123 -7.70 4.32 3.77
N LEU A 124 -7.47 3.97 5.03
CA LEU A 124 -7.02 2.64 5.42
C LEU A 124 -7.89 2.18 6.59
N THR A 125 -8.84 1.30 6.31
CA THR A 125 -9.82 0.85 7.31
C THR A 125 -9.78 -0.66 7.46
N ALA A 126 -9.88 -1.14 8.69
CA ALA A 126 -10.11 -2.55 9.00
C ALA A 126 -11.12 -2.69 10.13
N LYS A 127 -11.97 -3.72 10.07
CA LYS A 127 -13.03 -3.92 11.06
C LYS A 127 -13.20 -5.39 11.41
N ASP A 128 -13.40 -5.68 12.69
CA ASP A 128 -13.84 -6.99 13.17
C ASP A 128 -15.04 -6.86 14.12
N ALA A 129 -15.36 -7.93 14.86
CA ALA A 129 -16.44 -7.92 15.85
C ALA A 129 -16.12 -7.07 17.10
N SER A 130 -14.84 -6.83 17.38
CA SER A 130 -14.35 -6.12 18.58
C SER A 130 -14.21 -4.61 18.36
N GLY A 131 -13.88 -4.17 17.15
CA GLY A 131 -13.66 -2.75 16.87
C GLY A 131 -13.33 -2.42 15.41
N SER A 132 -12.77 -1.23 15.22
CA SER A 132 -12.27 -0.72 13.93
C SER A 132 -10.88 -0.13 14.05
N PHE A 133 -10.18 -0.12 12.93
CA PHE A 133 -8.97 0.63 12.65
C PHE A 133 -9.26 1.57 11.50
N ASP A 134 -8.79 2.80 11.61
CA ASP A 134 -8.93 3.88 10.64
C ASP A 134 -7.60 4.63 10.56
N GLY A 135 -7.07 4.81 9.35
CA GLY A 135 -5.78 5.44 9.12
C GLY A 135 -5.77 6.32 7.88
N HIS A 136 -5.06 7.44 7.99
CA HIS A 136 -4.69 8.34 6.89
C HIS A 136 -3.19 8.58 6.91
N ILE A 137 -2.53 8.56 5.75
CA ILE A 137 -1.07 8.71 5.65
C ILE A 137 -0.73 9.60 4.45
N ASP A 138 0.08 10.63 4.66
CA ASP A 138 0.71 11.42 3.61
C ASP A 138 2.22 11.22 3.66
N TYR A 139 2.86 10.98 2.52
CA TYR A 139 4.31 10.78 2.43
C TYR A 139 4.90 11.47 1.21
N ASN A 140 5.85 12.37 1.43
CA ASN A 140 6.62 13.02 0.38
C ASN A 140 7.90 12.20 0.09
N LEU A 141 7.98 11.63 -1.11
CA LEU A 141 9.07 10.81 -1.62
C LEU A 141 10.38 11.60 -1.78
N ARG A 142 10.30 12.89 -2.10
CA ARG A 142 11.46 13.76 -2.30
C ARG A 142 12.11 14.11 -0.97
N ASP A 143 11.31 14.59 -0.03
CA ASP A 143 11.77 15.08 1.27
C ASP A 143 11.89 13.96 2.31
N ARG A 144 11.32 12.79 2.01
CA ARG A 144 11.22 11.61 2.91
C ARG A 144 10.51 11.92 4.22
N GLU A 145 9.56 12.85 4.17
CA GLU A 145 8.74 13.27 5.29
C GLU A 145 7.34 12.71 5.18
N GLY A 146 6.78 12.29 6.32
CA GLY A 146 5.43 11.76 6.36
C GLY A 146 4.63 12.22 7.56
N ARG A 147 3.32 12.28 7.35
CA ARG A 147 2.30 12.50 8.38
C ARG A 147 1.36 11.30 8.39
N PHE A 148 0.96 10.87 9.59
CA PHE A 148 -0.05 9.82 9.71
C PHE A 148 -0.99 10.09 10.89
N ASP A 149 -2.27 9.89 10.61
CA ASP A 149 -3.37 10.04 11.55
C ASP A 149 -4.06 8.67 11.68
N ILE A 150 -3.87 7.99 12.81
CA ILE A 150 -4.35 6.61 13.02
C ILE A 150 -5.19 6.50 14.29
N SER A 151 -6.34 5.84 14.18
CA SER A 151 -7.24 5.50 15.28
C SER A 151 -7.54 4.02 15.26
N SER A 152 -7.43 3.34 16.40
CA SER A 152 -7.78 1.93 16.50
C SER A 152 -8.48 1.59 17.81
N SER A 153 -9.48 0.73 17.69
CA SER A 153 -10.17 0.05 18.78
C SER A 153 -10.17 -1.47 18.60
N LEU A 154 -9.47 -1.98 17.58
CA LEU A 154 -9.31 -3.42 17.38
C LEU A 154 -8.58 -4.03 18.58
N GLU A 155 -9.13 -5.12 19.11
CA GLU A 155 -8.45 -5.90 20.12
C GLU A 155 -7.34 -6.72 19.44
N ILE A 156 -6.09 -6.31 19.66
CA ILE A 156 -4.92 -7.07 19.22
C ILE A 156 -4.52 -7.98 20.39
N PRO A 157 -4.81 -9.29 20.36
CA PRO A 157 -4.44 -10.15 21.46
C PRO A 157 -2.92 -10.26 21.52
N LYS A 158 -2.38 -9.77 22.64
CA LYS A 158 -0.96 -9.62 23.00
C LYS A 158 -0.19 -8.64 22.10
N CYS A 159 0.16 -7.51 22.73
CA CYS A 159 1.14 -6.48 22.34
C CYS A 159 2.55 -7.15 22.25
N SER A 160 2.74 -8.11 21.34
CA SER A 160 4.01 -8.72 20.96
C SER A 160 4.04 -8.88 19.44
N VAL A 161 4.99 -8.20 18.79
CA VAL A 161 5.30 -8.26 17.36
C VAL A 161 4.48 -7.36 16.41
N LEU A 162 4.31 -6.08 16.75
CA LEU A 162 4.13 -5.01 15.73
C LEU A 162 5.42 -4.19 15.50
N GLY A 163 6.57 -4.68 15.97
CA GLY A 163 7.87 -4.02 15.83
C GLY A 163 8.68 -4.36 14.57
N SER A 164 8.16 -5.14 13.62
CA SER A 164 8.97 -5.66 12.50
C SER A 164 8.62 -5.12 11.11
N ALA A 165 7.61 -4.26 10.96
CA ALA A 165 7.29 -3.64 9.68
C ALA A 165 7.82 -2.20 9.55
N PHE A 166 7.93 -1.47 10.66
CA PHE A 166 8.47 -0.11 10.71
C PHE A 166 9.49 -0.04 11.85
N GLN A 167 10.76 0.22 11.53
CA GLN A 167 11.77 0.58 12.55
C GLN A 167 11.44 2.00 13.03
N LEU A 168 10.45 2.11 13.91
CA LEU A 168 10.14 3.32 14.65
C LEU A 168 11.22 3.51 15.71
N SER A 169 11.90 4.66 15.73
CA SER A 169 12.92 4.95 16.76
C SER A 169 12.34 5.08 18.16
N ASN A 170 11.00 5.17 18.28
CA ASN A 170 10.28 5.14 19.55
C ASN A 170 9.29 3.97 19.58
N LYS A 171 9.47 3.07 20.56
CA LYS A 171 8.54 1.96 20.85
C LYS A 171 7.14 2.52 21.17
N PRO A 172 6.05 2.00 20.58
CA PRO A 172 4.71 2.39 20.98
C PRO A 172 4.47 2.03 22.46
N ARG A 173 3.99 3.00 23.26
CA ARG A 173 3.43 2.71 24.59
C ARG A 173 1.96 2.36 24.42
N CYS A 174 1.63 1.09 24.67
CA CYS A 174 0.27 0.61 24.92
C CYS A 174 -0.22 1.34 26.21
N VAL A 175 -1.09 2.37 26.10
CA VAL A 175 -1.73 3.03 27.26
C VAL A 175 -3.04 2.32 27.56
N GLU A 176 -3.07 1.60 28.67
CA GLU A 176 -4.24 0.88 29.16
C GLU A 176 -5.23 1.90 29.76
N SER A 177 -6.31 2.19 29.03
CA SER A 177 -7.40 3.03 29.51
C SER A 177 -8.28 2.22 30.47
N LYS A 178 -8.55 2.73 31.68
CA LYS A 178 -9.54 2.20 32.64
C LYS A 178 -11.00 2.43 32.21
N SER A 179 -11.26 2.41 30.90
CA SER A 179 -12.60 2.43 30.32
C SER A 179 -12.82 1.10 29.61
N SER A 180 -14.02 0.54 29.67
CA SER A 180 -14.37 -0.84 29.29
C SER A 180 -14.12 -1.22 27.81
N LYS A 181 -13.50 -0.33 27.02
CA LYS A 181 -12.86 -0.63 25.73
C LYS A 181 -11.61 0.26 25.57
N PRO A 182 -10.40 -0.29 25.43
CA PRO A 182 -9.23 0.54 25.13
C PRO A 182 -9.35 1.11 23.71
N LYS A 183 -9.41 2.44 23.58
CA LYS A 183 -9.20 3.15 22.32
C LYS A 183 -7.75 3.61 22.28
N ALA A 184 -7.02 3.24 21.24
CA ALA A 184 -5.66 3.72 21.01
C ALA A 184 -5.69 4.68 19.81
N THR A 185 -5.54 5.98 20.09
CA THR A 185 -5.39 7.02 19.06
C THR A 185 -3.92 7.41 18.99
N PHE A 186 -3.32 7.39 17.81
CA PHE A 186 -1.92 7.73 17.58
C PHE A 186 -1.81 8.82 16.52
N ASN A 187 -1.22 9.95 16.88
CA ASN A 187 -0.88 11.03 15.94
C ASN A 187 0.63 11.29 16.05
N TRP A 188 1.34 11.21 14.93
CA TRP A 188 2.79 11.35 14.90
C TRP A 188 3.24 11.99 13.58
N MET A 189 4.35 12.72 13.65
CA MET A 189 5.10 13.22 12.52
C MET A 189 6.45 12.50 12.50
N MET A 190 6.86 11.94 11.35
CA MET A 190 8.11 11.20 11.26
C MET A 190 8.95 11.69 10.07
N ARG A 191 10.24 11.89 10.33
CA ARG A 191 11.30 12.07 9.33
C ARG A 191 12.06 10.75 9.22
N ILE A 192 12.10 10.15 8.03
CA ILE A 192 12.94 8.96 7.79
C ILE A 192 14.24 9.44 7.15
N SER A 193 15.34 9.38 7.91
CA SER A 193 16.72 9.65 7.44
C SER A 193 17.23 8.55 6.53
#